data_AF-A0A926A4W4-F1
#
_entry.id   AF-A0A926A4W4-F1
#
_cell.length_a   1.000
_cell.length_b   1.000
_cell.length_c   1.000
_cell.angle_alpha   90.00
_cell.angle_beta   90.00
_cell.angle_gamma   90.00
#
_symmetry.space_group_name_H-M   'P 1'
#
loop_
_entity.id
_entity.type
_entity.pdbx_description
1 polymer ?
#
loop_
_entity_poly.entity_id
_entity_poly.type
_entity_poly.pdbx_seq_one_letter_code
_entity_poly.pdbx_strand_id
1 'polypeptide(L)'
;MNVTHYSLILLLSLSLAESLPAQTLLTNAVSVADMEKLAKAGDAEAQVKLGLYIVNNRIAEKYGDAINWFQKSAAQGNSSAEFNLGFMCQAGIGGPVSLPEALKWYRSSAAKGNYYAQSQLGLLYVEGNGVPKDYTEAFKYLKPASDKGWPPAMSLLGVMYAEGLGVTQDEAGAAKLLEAAAGKGDAKAAEQLKRLQDRMNFAEMKAAAERGDAEAQFKMGNFYSNEGATQNFPEAKKWLVQAAAKGYGEAGFYLGSMALTGAGQEKDYAEAYKWFLESARSGYSRGCTGLGVLHANGFGVKQDYNEAKTWLLKGAERNDSEAAIQLGLLAQNGLAGPRSSEEAKKWFERAREQGHPKAAEYLDNLAKGTIATPAGRDPFSRSPSITPQVPETPKAPDTLLLKGISGSGARRLALINNQTFAAGETASVRVGSASRKVKCIEIRDKSVVISVEGDTATQELFLKP
;
A
#
# COMPACT_ATOMS: atom_id res chain seq x y z
N MET A 1 0.29 -18.22 -4.42
CA MET A 1 -0.59 -19.35 -4.76
C MET A 1 -1.10 -19.99 -3.48
N ASN A 2 -2.34 -19.69 -3.12
CA ASN A 2 -3.24 -20.51 -2.29
C ASN A 2 -4.60 -19.79 -2.32
N VAL A 3 -5.35 -20.02 -3.39
CA VAL A 3 -6.73 -19.55 -3.56
C VAL A 3 -7.63 -20.64 -2.99
N THR A 4 -7.71 -20.72 -1.66
CA THR A 4 -8.59 -21.66 -0.97
C THR A 4 -9.17 -20.95 0.24
N HIS A 5 -10.50 -20.95 0.34
CA HIS A 5 -11.36 -20.42 1.41
C HIS A 5 -11.79 -18.94 1.32
N TYR A 6 -12.53 -18.59 0.25
CA TYR A 6 -13.58 -17.58 0.34
C TYR A 6 -14.92 -18.20 -0.08
N SER A 7 -15.33 -19.23 0.66
CA SER A 7 -16.61 -19.90 0.50
C SER A 7 -17.76 -18.97 0.91
N LEU A 8 -18.58 -18.58 -0.06
CA LEU A 8 -20.04 -18.39 -0.02
C LEU A 8 -20.69 -17.36 0.95
N ILE A 9 -20.03 -16.87 2.00
CA ILE A 9 -20.71 -16.09 3.06
C ILE A 9 -20.57 -14.56 2.86
N LEU A 10 -19.55 -14.08 2.13
CA LEU A 10 -19.35 -12.62 1.94
C LEU A 10 -20.19 -12.01 0.80
N LEU A 11 -20.76 -12.82 -0.10
CA LEU A 11 -21.71 -12.33 -1.11
C LEU A 11 -23.07 -11.94 -0.50
N LEU A 12 -23.36 -12.38 0.73
CA LEU A 12 -24.54 -11.98 1.51
C LEU A 12 -24.45 -10.58 2.11
N SER A 13 -23.29 -9.90 2.07
CA SER A 13 -23.15 -8.54 2.61
C SER A 13 -22.70 -7.47 1.61
N LEU A 14 -22.08 -7.82 0.47
CA LEU A 14 -21.56 -6.79 -0.47
C LEU A 14 -22.28 -6.69 -1.82
N SER A 15 -23.13 -7.64 -2.22
CA SER A 15 -23.83 -7.57 -3.53
C SER A 15 -25.16 -6.80 -3.51
N LEU A 16 -25.68 -6.43 -2.34
CA LEU A 16 -26.99 -5.79 -2.18
C LEU A 16 -26.94 -4.48 -1.37
N ALA A 17 -25.76 -4.04 -0.93
CA ALA A 17 -25.62 -2.88 -0.05
C ALA A 17 -25.06 -1.60 -0.71
N GLU A 18 -24.42 -1.66 -1.88
CA GLU A 18 -23.75 -0.48 -2.45
C GLU A 18 -23.95 -0.38 -3.98
N SER A 19 -25.06 0.26 -4.38
CA SER A 19 -25.23 0.99 -5.66
C SER A 19 -26.66 1.47 -5.93
N LEU A 20 -27.54 1.45 -4.93
CA LEU A 20 -28.76 2.26 -4.89
C LEU A 20 -28.82 2.88 -3.49
N PRO A 21 -29.21 4.17 -3.36
CA PRO A 21 -29.30 4.76 -2.04
C PRO A 21 -30.35 3.99 -1.25
N ALA A 22 -29.89 3.22 -0.25
CA ALA A 22 -30.70 2.42 0.65
C ALA A 22 -31.63 3.25 1.57
N GLN A 23 -31.80 4.54 1.26
CA GLN A 23 -32.72 5.46 1.92
C GLN A 23 -33.66 6.20 0.95
N THR A 24 -33.63 5.93 -0.36
CA THR A 24 -34.46 6.69 -1.33
C THR A 24 -35.39 5.86 -2.22
N LEU A 25 -35.60 4.57 -1.91
CA LEU A 25 -36.66 3.73 -2.50
C LEU A 25 -37.60 3.08 -1.47
N LEU A 26 -37.58 3.57 -0.23
CA LEU A 26 -38.60 3.25 0.79
C LEU A 26 -39.61 4.40 0.95
N THR A 27 -39.86 5.19 -0.09
CA THR A 27 -40.91 6.22 -0.10
C THR A 27 -42.18 5.82 -0.85
N ASN A 28 -42.31 4.54 -1.24
CA ASN A 28 -43.60 3.91 -1.51
C ASN A 28 -43.70 2.64 -0.67
N ALA A 29 -43.86 2.81 0.65
CA ALA A 29 -43.96 1.69 1.59
C ALA A 29 -45.27 0.92 1.38
N VAL A 30 -45.29 0.03 0.39
CA VAL A 30 -46.23 -1.08 0.33
C VAL A 30 -45.90 -1.95 1.54
N SER A 31 -46.82 -2.05 2.50
CA SER A 31 -46.60 -2.88 3.69
C SER A 31 -46.35 -4.35 3.28
N VAL A 32 -45.71 -5.16 4.12
CA VAL A 32 -45.57 -6.61 3.84
C VAL A 32 -46.94 -7.24 3.58
N ALA A 33 -47.98 -6.79 4.29
CA ALA A 33 -49.35 -7.22 4.08
C ALA A 33 -49.89 -6.86 2.68
N ASP A 34 -49.59 -5.66 2.19
CA ASP A 34 -49.98 -5.24 0.84
C ASP A 34 -49.18 -5.99 -0.24
N MET A 35 -47.88 -6.23 -0.01
CA MET A 35 -47.06 -7.07 -0.90
C MET A 35 -47.58 -8.50 -0.97
N GLU A 36 -47.98 -9.09 0.17
CA GLU A 36 -48.61 -10.40 0.21
C GLU A 36 -49.92 -10.44 -0.57
N LYS A 37 -50.76 -9.40 -0.42
CA LYS A 37 -52.03 -9.29 -1.14
C LYS A 37 -51.79 -9.26 -2.66
N LEU A 38 -50.84 -8.45 -3.12
CA LEU A 38 -50.48 -8.33 -4.53
C LEU A 38 -49.84 -9.62 -5.06
N ALA A 39 -48.94 -10.24 -4.30
CA ALA A 39 -48.29 -11.49 -4.67
C ALA A 39 -49.32 -12.64 -4.82
N LYS A 40 -50.30 -12.72 -3.91
CA LYS A 40 -51.43 -13.65 -3.97
C LYS A 40 -52.35 -13.37 -5.17
N ALA A 41 -52.49 -12.12 -5.58
CA ALA A 41 -53.23 -11.71 -6.77
C ALA A 41 -52.48 -12.01 -8.09
N GLY A 42 -51.24 -12.50 -8.03
CA GLY A 42 -50.45 -12.91 -9.19
C GLY A 42 -49.39 -11.91 -9.64
N ASP A 43 -49.25 -10.75 -8.96
CA ASP A 43 -48.28 -9.73 -9.36
C ASP A 43 -46.83 -10.24 -9.23
N ALA A 44 -46.13 -10.37 -10.36
CA ALA A 44 -44.81 -10.97 -10.44
C ALA A 44 -43.74 -10.20 -9.64
N GLU A 45 -43.86 -8.88 -9.55
CA GLU A 45 -42.89 -8.03 -8.84
C GLU A 45 -43.08 -8.11 -7.32
N ALA A 46 -44.33 -8.13 -6.86
CA ALA A 46 -44.68 -8.36 -5.46
C ALA A 46 -44.24 -9.75 -4.99
N GLN A 47 -44.36 -10.77 -5.85
CA GLN A 47 -43.84 -12.12 -5.57
C GLN A 47 -42.31 -12.11 -5.37
N VAL A 48 -41.55 -11.39 -6.21
CA VAL A 48 -40.10 -11.22 -6.04
C VAL A 48 -39.77 -10.47 -4.75
N LYS A 49 -40.43 -9.33 -4.50
CA LYS A 49 -40.19 -8.50 -3.31
C LYS A 49 -40.47 -9.27 -2.02
N LEU A 50 -41.54 -10.06 -1.98
CA LEU A 50 -41.88 -10.88 -0.82
C LEU A 50 -40.87 -12.01 -0.59
N GLY A 51 -40.44 -12.68 -1.66
CA GLY A 51 -39.36 -13.69 -1.58
C GLY A 51 -38.05 -13.08 -1.09
N LEU A 52 -37.66 -11.92 -1.61
CA LEU A 52 -36.46 -11.19 -1.18
C LEU A 52 -36.57 -10.73 0.28
N TYR A 53 -37.74 -10.26 0.71
CA TYR A 53 -37.97 -9.89 2.10
C TYR A 53 -37.70 -11.07 3.04
N ILE A 54 -38.21 -12.26 2.73
CA ILE A 54 -37.98 -13.49 3.51
C ILE A 54 -36.48 -13.84 3.56
N VAL A 55 -35.81 -13.84 2.40
CA VAL A 55 -34.38 -14.23 2.30
C VAL A 55 -33.48 -13.21 3.01
N ASN A 56 -33.68 -11.91 2.78
CA ASN A 56 -32.85 -10.85 3.35
C ASN A 56 -32.99 -10.72 4.87
N ASN A 57 -34.20 -10.95 5.39
CA ASN A 57 -34.45 -11.00 6.84
C ASN A 57 -34.13 -12.37 7.46
N ARG A 58 -33.63 -13.32 6.65
CA ARG A 58 -33.19 -14.66 7.08
C ARG A 58 -34.26 -15.44 7.85
N ILE A 59 -35.51 -15.34 7.39
CA ILE A 59 -36.66 -16.03 8.01
C ILE A 59 -36.63 -17.49 7.55
N ALA A 60 -35.79 -18.30 8.20
CA ALA A 60 -35.40 -19.62 7.72
C ALA A 60 -36.59 -20.58 7.55
N GLU A 61 -37.56 -20.53 8.47
CA GLU A 61 -38.79 -21.33 8.41
C GLU A 61 -39.66 -21.00 7.19
N LYS A 62 -39.46 -19.85 6.54
CA LYS A 62 -40.21 -19.40 5.35
C LYS A 62 -39.42 -19.49 4.05
N TYR A 63 -38.21 -20.08 4.03
CA TYR A 63 -37.46 -20.20 2.77
C TYR A 63 -38.18 -21.02 1.71
N GLY A 64 -38.98 -22.03 2.10
CA GLY A 64 -39.86 -22.74 1.18
C GLY A 64 -40.89 -21.81 0.53
N ASP A 65 -41.47 -20.87 1.29
CA ASP A 65 -42.39 -19.87 0.76
C ASP A 65 -41.69 -18.90 -0.20
N ALA A 66 -40.45 -18.48 0.11
CA ALA A 66 -39.66 -17.65 -0.79
C ALA A 66 -39.39 -18.35 -2.13
N ILE A 67 -39.00 -19.63 -2.10
CA ILE A 67 -38.83 -20.45 -3.32
C ILE A 67 -40.14 -20.49 -4.10
N ASN A 68 -41.27 -20.76 -3.45
CA ASN A 68 -42.57 -20.81 -4.09
C ASN A 68 -42.94 -19.48 -4.77
N TRP A 69 -42.67 -18.34 -4.11
CA TRP A 69 -42.92 -17.03 -4.69
C TRP A 69 -42.02 -16.72 -5.88
N PHE A 70 -40.73 -17.04 -5.78
CA PHE A 70 -39.82 -16.88 -6.91
C PHE A 70 -40.19 -17.81 -8.07
N GLN A 71 -40.60 -19.05 -7.83
CA GLN A 71 -41.07 -19.97 -8.88
C GLN A 71 -42.31 -19.42 -9.60
N LYS A 72 -43.29 -18.89 -8.86
CA LYS A 72 -44.48 -18.25 -9.45
C LYS A 72 -44.11 -17.05 -10.32
N SER A 73 -43.16 -16.24 -9.88
CA SER A 73 -42.72 -15.07 -10.66
C SER A 73 -41.86 -15.47 -11.87
N ALA A 74 -40.99 -16.46 -11.71
CA ALA A 74 -40.18 -17.03 -12.78
C ALA A 74 -41.04 -17.67 -13.88
N ALA A 75 -42.14 -18.34 -13.51
CA ALA A 75 -43.12 -18.89 -14.45
C ALA A 75 -43.79 -17.80 -15.32
N GLN A 76 -43.83 -16.56 -14.84
CA GLN A 76 -44.29 -15.38 -15.60
C GLN A 76 -43.17 -14.72 -16.42
N GLY A 77 -41.98 -15.32 -16.44
CA GLY A 77 -40.83 -14.82 -17.19
C GLY A 77 -39.94 -13.85 -16.42
N ASN A 78 -40.18 -13.57 -15.14
CA ASN A 78 -39.40 -12.61 -14.36
C ASN A 78 -37.95 -13.09 -14.15
N SER A 79 -36.98 -12.39 -14.75
CA SER A 79 -35.57 -12.79 -14.72
C SER A 79 -34.92 -12.58 -13.35
N SER A 80 -35.40 -11.63 -12.54
CA SER A 80 -34.93 -11.42 -11.17
C SER A 80 -35.33 -12.60 -10.27
N ALA A 81 -36.53 -13.14 -10.46
CA ALA A 81 -36.97 -14.34 -9.75
C ALA A 81 -36.09 -15.56 -10.10
N GLU A 82 -35.80 -15.75 -11.38
CA GLU A 82 -34.89 -16.82 -11.84
C GLU A 82 -33.48 -16.66 -11.27
N PHE A 83 -32.93 -15.44 -11.25
CA PHE A 83 -31.64 -15.19 -10.61
C PHE A 83 -31.64 -15.57 -9.13
N ASN A 84 -32.68 -15.17 -8.39
CA ASN A 84 -32.80 -15.47 -6.96
C ASN A 84 -32.95 -16.96 -6.69
N LEU A 85 -33.69 -17.70 -7.53
CA LEU A 85 -33.75 -19.17 -7.45
C LEU A 85 -32.36 -19.79 -7.66
N GLY A 86 -31.62 -19.31 -8.66
CA GLY A 86 -30.25 -19.76 -8.89
C GLY A 86 -29.35 -19.52 -7.69
N PHE A 87 -29.46 -18.35 -7.07
CA PHE A 87 -28.73 -18.00 -5.84
C PHE A 87 -29.11 -18.90 -4.65
N MET A 88 -30.39 -19.15 -4.43
CA MET A 88 -30.84 -20.03 -3.35
C MET A 88 -30.32 -21.46 -3.55
N CYS A 89 -30.35 -22.00 -4.78
CA CYS A 89 -29.76 -23.30 -5.11
C CYS A 89 -28.24 -23.32 -4.89
N GLN A 90 -27.51 -22.28 -5.32
CA GLN A 90 -26.06 -22.20 -5.12
C GLN A 90 -25.68 -22.12 -3.64
N ALA A 91 -26.45 -21.37 -2.84
CA ALA A 91 -26.18 -21.13 -1.43
C ALA A 91 -26.77 -22.18 -0.49
N GLY A 92 -27.64 -23.09 -0.98
CA GLY A 92 -28.36 -24.05 -0.14
C GLY A 92 -29.38 -23.41 0.79
N ILE A 93 -30.03 -22.33 0.35
CA ILE A 93 -31.04 -21.62 1.13
C ILE A 93 -32.40 -22.25 0.84
N GLY A 94 -33.04 -22.84 1.86
CA GLY A 94 -34.35 -23.50 1.71
C GLY A 94 -34.31 -24.89 1.05
N GLY A 95 -33.11 -25.42 0.79
CA GLY A 95 -32.88 -26.73 0.17
C GLY A 95 -31.38 -27.07 0.13
N PRO A 96 -30.99 -28.24 -0.40
CA PRO A 96 -29.58 -28.60 -0.55
C PRO A 96 -28.86 -27.71 -1.57
N VAL A 97 -27.54 -27.55 -1.42
CA VAL A 97 -26.70 -26.89 -2.43
C VAL A 97 -26.75 -27.67 -3.74
N SER A 98 -27.07 -26.97 -4.84
CA SER A 98 -27.13 -27.54 -6.18
C SER A 98 -26.62 -26.56 -7.23
N LEU A 99 -25.33 -26.67 -7.56
CA LEU A 99 -24.70 -25.88 -8.63
C LEU A 99 -25.29 -26.16 -10.02
N PRO A 100 -25.61 -27.42 -10.41
CA PRO A 100 -26.24 -27.68 -11.71
C PRO A 100 -27.61 -26.99 -11.87
N GLU A 101 -28.43 -26.95 -10.80
CA GLU A 101 -29.70 -26.22 -10.83
C GLU A 101 -29.50 -24.72 -10.83
N ALA A 102 -28.55 -24.21 -10.04
CA ALA A 102 -28.19 -22.80 -10.06
C ALA A 102 -27.79 -22.32 -11.46
N LEU A 103 -26.96 -23.09 -12.16
CA LEU A 103 -26.53 -22.80 -13.54
C LEU A 103 -27.70 -22.76 -14.52
N LYS A 104 -28.68 -23.67 -14.40
CA LYS A 104 -29.89 -23.63 -15.25
C LYS A 104 -30.66 -22.33 -15.06
N TRP A 105 -30.91 -21.96 -13.80
CA TRP A 105 -31.62 -20.73 -13.45
C TRP A 105 -30.87 -19.47 -13.88
N TYR A 106 -29.56 -19.41 -13.64
CA TYR A 106 -28.74 -18.28 -14.07
C TYR A 106 -28.70 -18.16 -15.59
N ARG A 107 -28.57 -19.26 -16.35
CA ARG A 107 -28.60 -19.21 -17.82
C ARG A 107 -29.93 -18.68 -18.34
N SER A 108 -31.05 -19.15 -17.76
CA SER A 108 -32.39 -18.64 -18.11
C SER A 108 -32.50 -17.13 -17.85
N SER A 109 -32.09 -16.68 -16.67
CA SER A 109 -32.13 -15.27 -16.27
C SER A 109 -31.20 -14.39 -17.14
N ALA A 110 -29.98 -14.87 -17.41
CA ALA A 110 -28.99 -14.16 -18.21
C ALA A 110 -29.41 -14.02 -19.68
N ALA A 111 -30.08 -15.03 -20.24
CA ALA A 111 -30.65 -14.98 -21.59
C ALA A 111 -31.71 -13.87 -21.74
N LYS A 112 -32.37 -13.49 -20.64
CA LYS A 112 -33.31 -12.37 -20.58
C LYS A 112 -32.65 -11.02 -20.26
N GLY A 113 -31.32 -10.97 -20.26
CA GLY A 113 -30.55 -9.74 -20.07
C GLY A 113 -30.36 -9.32 -18.61
N ASN A 114 -30.61 -10.20 -17.63
CA ASN A 114 -30.35 -9.92 -16.23
C ASN A 114 -28.83 -9.83 -15.96
N TYR A 115 -28.35 -8.63 -15.63
CA TYR A 115 -26.91 -8.38 -15.48
C TYR A 115 -26.33 -9.01 -14.20
N TYR A 116 -27.15 -9.30 -13.17
CA TYR A 116 -26.72 -10.06 -12.00
C TYR A 116 -26.43 -11.52 -12.37
N ALA A 117 -27.34 -12.17 -13.10
CA ALA A 117 -27.15 -13.55 -13.57
C ALA A 117 -25.99 -13.67 -14.57
N GLN A 118 -25.86 -12.72 -15.50
CA GLN A 118 -24.74 -12.62 -16.42
C GLN A 118 -23.40 -12.53 -15.67
N SER A 119 -23.31 -11.65 -14.67
CA SER A 119 -22.10 -11.51 -13.87
C SER A 119 -21.77 -12.75 -13.05
N GLN A 120 -22.79 -13.39 -12.48
CA GLN A 120 -22.63 -14.60 -11.69
C GLN A 120 -22.16 -15.77 -12.56
N LEU A 121 -22.72 -15.96 -13.76
CA LEU A 121 -22.22 -16.96 -14.71
C LEU A 121 -20.78 -16.68 -15.11
N GLY A 122 -20.46 -15.43 -15.42
CA GLY A 122 -19.10 -14.99 -15.68
C GLY A 122 -18.12 -15.43 -14.59
N LEU A 123 -18.46 -15.15 -13.33
CA LEU A 123 -17.67 -15.55 -12.18
C LEU A 123 -17.52 -17.07 -12.05
N LEU A 124 -18.61 -17.83 -12.22
CA LEU A 124 -18.58 -19.30 -12.14
C LEU A 124 -17.63 -19.91 -13.18
N TYR A 125 -17.58 -19.36 -14.40
CA TYR A 125 -16.64 -19.77 -15.44
C TYR A 125 -15.20 -19.32 -15.19
N VAL A 126 -14.98 -18.15 -14.58
CA VAL A 126 -13.63 -17.70 -14.15
C VAL A 126 -13.07 -18.63 -13.06
N GLU A 127 -13.90 -18.98 -12.08
CA GLU A 127 -13.49 -19.78 -10.91
C GLU A 127 -13.50 -21.29 -11.19
N GLY A 128 -14.27 -21.74 -12.17
CA GLY A 128 -14.49 -23.15 -12.46
C GLY A 128 -15.40 -23.83 -11.44
N ASN A 129 -16.39 -23.10 -10.93
CA ASN A 129 -17.29 -23.60 -9.89
C ASN A 129 -18.58 -24.16 -10.52
N GLY A 130 -18.75 -25.49 -10.47
CA GLY A 130 -19.87 -26.18 -11.10
C GLY A 130 -19.78 -26.31 -12.64
N VAL A 131 -18.81 -25.63 -13.26
CA VAL A 131 -18.42 -25.72 -14.67
C VAL A 131 -16.90 -25.74 -14.79
N PRO A 132 -16.30 -26.33 -15.84
CA PRO A 132 -14.88 -26.16 -16.12
C PRO A 132 -14.51 -24.67 -16.26
N LYS A 133 -13.29 -24.31 -15.86
CA LYS A 133 -12.77 -22.96 -16.08
C LYS A 133 -12.75 -22.65 -17.57
N ASP A 134 -13.41 -21.57 -17.98
CA ASP A 134 -13.46 -21.13 -19.37
C ASP A 134 -13.59 -19.62 -19.43
N TYR A 135 -12.47 -18.95 -19.68
CA TYR A 135 -12.43 -17.50 -19.78
C TYR A 135 -13.16 -16.95 -21.02
N THR A 136 -13.30 -17.75 -22.08
CA THR A 136 -14.03 -17.34 -23.28
C THR A 136 -15.53 -17.30 -22.99
N GLU A 137 -16.05 -18.33 -22.31
CA GLU A 137 -17.44 -18.33 -21.84
C GLU A 137 -17.67 -17.23 -20.80
N ALA A 138 -16.75 -17.05 -19.85
CA ALA A 138 -16.84 -15.96 -18.88
C ALA A 138 -16.99 -14.60 -19.57
N PHE A 139 -16.17 -14.34 -20.59
CA PHE A 139 -16.22 -13.10 -21.36
C PHE A 139 -17.58 -12.87 -22.01
N LYS A 140 -18.18 -13.91 -22.62
CA LYS A 140 -19.50 -13.83 -23.26
C LYS A 140 -20.60 -13.37 -22.29
N TYR A 141 -20.57 -13.84 -21.04
CA TYR A 141 -21.55 -13.44 -20.04
C TYR A 141 -21.21 -12.09 -19.38
N LEU A 142 -19.94 -11.79 -19.12
CA LEU A 142 -19.54 -10.56 -18.45
C LEU A 142 -19.68 -9.32 -19.35
N LYS A 143 -19.39 -9.45 -20.65
CA LYS A 143 -19.39 -8.31 -21.59
C LYS A 143 -20.73 -7.55 -21.62
N PRO A 144 -21.90 -8.19 -21.79
CA PRO A 144 -23.18 -7.48 -21.76
C PRO A 144 -23.48 -6.80 -20.42
N ALA A 145 -23.11 -7.40 -19.29
CA ALA A 145 -23.30 -6.80 -17.97
C ALA A 145 -22.38 -5.58 -17.77
N SER A 146 -21.12 -5.68 -18.23
CA SER A 146 -20.17 -4.57 -18.24
C SER A 146 -20.62 -3.42 -19.14
N ASP A 147 -21.21 -3.70 -20.31
CA ASP A 147 -21.73 -2.68 -21.23
C ASP A 147 -22.90 -1.90 -20.64
N LYS A 148 -23.67 -2.54 -19.74
CA LYS A 148 -24.68 -1.87 -18.91
C LYS A 148 -24.09 -1.11 -17.72
N GLY A 149 -22.76 -1.14 -17.58
CA GLY A 149 -22.03 -0.45 -16.52
C GLY A 149 -22.12 -1.10 -15.15
N TRP A 150 -22.36 -2.41 -15.07
CA TRP A 150 -22.41 -3.14 -13.81
C TRP A 150 -20.98 -3.33 -13.22
N PRO A 151 -20.65 -2.74 -12.06
CA PRO A 151 -19.26 -2.66 -11.59
C PRO A 151 -18.57 -4.01 -11.39
N PRO A 152 -19.20 -5.04 -10.81
CA PRO A 152 -18.58 -6.36 -10.69
C PRO A 152 -18.20 -7.00 -12.04
N ALA A 153 -19.00 -6.80 -13.09
CA ALA A 153 -18.68 -7.31 -14.43
C ALA A 153 -17.54 -6.52 -15.07
N MET A 154 -17.54 -5.20 -14.93
CA MET A 154 -16.46 -4.33 -15.39
C MET A 154 -15.14 -4.69 -14.71
N SER A 155 -15.17 -4.93 -13.39
CA SER A 155 -14.02 -5.33 -12.58
C SER A 155 -13.42 -6.65 -13.04
N LEU A 156 -14.27 -7.68 -13.23
CA LEU A 156 -13.82 -8.99 -13.73
C LEU A 156 -13.27 -8.91 -15.16
N LEU A 157 -13.91 -8.17 -16.07
CA LEU A 157 -13.37 -7.96 -17.42
C LEU A 157 -12.07 -7.17 -17.40
N GLY A 158 -11.95 -6.18 -16.52
CA GLY A 158 -10.71 -5.42 -16.32
C GLY A 158 -9.55 -6.36 -16.00
N VAL A 159 -9.75 -7.30 -15.06
CA VAL A 159 -8.73 -8.32 -14.76
C VAL A 159 -8.47 -9.24 -15.95
N MET A 160 -9.51 -9.68 -16.67
CA MET A 160 -9.33 -10.55 -17.84
C MET A 160 -8.50 -9.89 -18.95
N TYR A 161 -8.74 -8.60 -19.23
CA TYR A 161 -7.92 -7.84 -20.18
C TYR A 161 -6.50 -7.60 -19.66
N ALA A 162 -6.33 -7.29 -18.37
CA ALA A 162 -5.01 -7.06 -17.77
C ALA A 162 -4.10 -8.30 -17.85
N GLU A 163 -4.68 -9.49 -17.71
CA GLU A 163 -3.95 -10.77 -17.66
C GLU A 163 -4.03 -11.59 -18.96
N GLY A 164 -4.76 -11.11 -19.99
CA GLY A 164 -4.96 -11.84 -21.25
C GLY A 164 -5.75 -13.14 -21.11
N LEU A 165 -6.72 -13.20 -20.19
CA LEU A 165 -7.48 -14.40 -19.87
C LEU A 165 -8.68 -14.55 -20.82
N GLY A 166 -8.56 -15.46 -21.80
CA GLY A 166 -9.62 -15.71 -22.79
C GLY A 166 -9.83 -14.56 -23.80
N VAL A 167 -9.00 -13.52 -23.72
CA VAL A 167 -8.96 -12.35 -24.61
C VAL A 167 -7.51 -11.92 -24.81
N THR A 168 -7.24 -11.17 -25.88
CA THR A 168 -5.93 -10.51 -26.05
C THR A 168 -5.70 -9.55 -24.90
N GLN A 169 -4.49 -9.57 -24.34
CA GLN A 169 -4.10 -8.68 -23.25
C GLN A 169 -4.20 -7.20 -23.70
N ASP A 170 -4.83 -6.37 -22.87
CA ASP A 170 -5.01 -4.94 -23.08
C ASP A 170 -5.02 -4.23 -21.71
N GLU A 171 -3.84 -3.85 -21.21
CA GLU A 171 -3.70 -3.19 -19.91
C GLU A 171 -4.34 -1.80 -19.88
N ALA A 172 -4.35 -1.08 -21.02
CA ALA A 172 -4.96 0.25 -21.11
C ALA A 172 -6.50 0.15 -21.09
N GLY A 173 -7.07 -0.81 -21.82
CA GLY A 173 -8.49 -1.14 -21.75
C GLY A 173 -8.91 -1.64 -20.36
N ALA A 174 -8.07 -2.47 -19.72
CA ALA A 174 -8.26 -2.94 -18.37
C ALA A 174 -8.31 -1.79 -17.35
N ALA A 175 -7.34 -0.87 -17.38
CA ALA A 175 -7.30 0.29 -16.50
C ALA A 175 -8.58 1.13 -16.61
N LYS A 176 -9.05 1.41 -17.83
CA LYS A 176 -10.32 2.15 -18.04
C LYS A 176 -11.53 1.46 -17.44
N LEU A 177 -11.64 0.13 -17.59
CA LEU A 177 -12.74 -0.63 -17.00
C LEU A 177 -12.69 -0.63 -15.48
N LEU A 178 -11.49 -0.82 -14.90
CA LEU A 178 -11.27 -0.81 -13.46
C LEU A 178 -11.52 0.57 -12.85
N GLU A 179 -11.07 1.65 -13.50
CA GLU A 179 -11.36 3.04 -13.12
C GLU A 179 -12.86 3.30 -13.10
N ALA A 180 -13.57 2.91 -14.17
CA ALA A 180 -15.00 3.13 -14.27
C ALA A 180 -15.80 2.29 -13.25
N ALA A 181 -15.32 1.09 -12.88
CA ALA A 181 -15.92 0.29 -11.81
C ALA A 181 -15.63 0.89 -10.42
N ALA A 182 -14.39 1.33 -10.17
CA ALA A 182 -13.98 2.00 -8.94
C ALA A 182 -14.75 3.31 -8.71
N GLY A 183 -14.95 4.10 -9.77
CA GLY A 183 -15.77 5.33 -9.73
C GLY A 183 -17.25 5.08 -9.37
N LYS A 184 -17.71 3.84 -9.47
CA LYS A 184 -19.06 3.39 -9.05
C LYS A 184 -19.07 2.71 -7.68
N GLY A 185 -17.97 2.77 -6.94
CA GLY A 185 -17.87 2.24 -5.58
C GLY A 185 -17.30 0.82 -5.48
N ASP A 186 -16.83 0.20 -6.59
CA ASP A 186 -16.20 -1.12 -6.51
C ASP A 186 -14.77 -1.00 -5.91
N ALA A 187 -14.67 -1.23 -4.61
CA ALA A 187 -13.41 -1.19 -3.88
C ALA A 187 -12.39 -2.22 -4.39
N LYS A 188 -12.85 -3.38 -4.89
CA LYS A 188 -11.96 -4.38 -5.48
C LYS A 188 -11.38 -3.86 -6.79
N ALA A 189 -12.20 -3.21 -7.62
CA ALA A 189 -11.70 -2.61 -8.85
C ALA A 189 -10.64 -1.52 -8.57
N ALA A 190 -10.82 -0.71 -7.54
CA ALA A 190 -9.82 0.29 -7.12
C ALA A 190 -8.50 -0.37 -6.69
N GLU A 191 -8.56 -1.46 -5.93
CA GLU A 191 -7.37 -2.23 -5.53
C GLU A 191 -6.66 -2.86 -6.74
N GLN A 192 -7.41 -3.45 -7.67
CA GLN A 192 -6.86 -4.06 -8.87
C GLN A 192 -6.26 -3.00 -9.82
N LEU A 193 -6.89 -1.83 -9.94
CA LEU A 193 -6.35 -0.71 -10.71
C LEU A 193 -4.99 -0.29 -10.17
N LYS A 194 -4.88 -0.11 -8.84
CA LYS A 194 -3.61 0.24 -8.20
C LYS A 194 -2.53 -0.79 -8.49
N ARG A 195 -2.84 -2.08 -8.34
CA ARG A 195 -1.90 -3.17 -8.66
C ARG A 195 -1.45 -3.16 -10.12
N LEU A 196 -2.37 -2.88 -11.04
CA LEU A 196 -2.06 -2.79 -12.46
C LEU A 196 -1.14 -1.60 -12.74
N GLN A 197 -1.45 -0.43 -12.17
CA GLN A 197 -0.59 0.76 -12.30
C GLN A 197 0.79 0.54 -11.71
N ASP A 198 0.89 -0.07 -10.53
CA ASP A 198 2.19 -0.40 -9.90
C ASP A 198 3.00 -1.36 -10.79
N ARG A 199 2.34 -2.36 -11.41
CA ARG A 199 2.97 -3.30 -12.36
C ARG A 199 3.46 -2.58 -13.62
N MET A 200 2.63 -1.72 -14.22
CA MET A 200 2.98 -0.97 -15.42
C MET A 200 4.15 -0.02 -15.14
N ASN A 201 4.09 0.74 -14.04
CA ASN A 201 5.16 1.63 -13.61
C ASN A 201 6.47 0.87 -13.39
N PHE A 202 6.41 -0.30 -12.76
CA PHE A 202 7.59 -1.16 -12.59
C PHE A 202 8.12 -1.68 -13.92
N ALA A 203 7.25 -2.12 -14.83
CA ALA A 203 7.64 -2.59 -16.16
C ALA A 203 8.29 -1.47 -17.00
N GLU A 204 7.74 -0.26 -16.96
CA GLU A 204 8.29 0.93 -17.61
C GLU A 204 9.67 1.30 -17.04
N MET A 205 9.79 1.34 -15.71
CA MET A 205 11.06 1.58 -15.03
C MET A 205 12.11 0.52 -15.40
N LYS A 206 11.72 -0.76 -15.40
CA LYS A 206 12.61 -1.85 -15.79
C LYS A 206 13.04 -1.73 -17.24
N ALA A 207 12.12 -1.44 -18.16
CA ALA A 207 12.43 -1.24 -19.57
C ALA A 207 13.36 -0.03 -19.79
N ALA A 208 13.16 1.06 -19.04
CA ALA A 208 14.07 2.21 -19.07
C ALA A 208 15.47 1.83 -18.56
N ALA A 209 15.55 1.05 -17.48
CA ALA A 209 16.81 0.56 -16.95
C ALA A 209 17.54 -0.37 -17.94
N GLU A 210 16.80 -1.25 -18.62
CA GLU A 210 17.31 -2.13 -19.68
C GLU A 210 17.78 -1.35 -20.93
N ARG A 211 17.13 -0.23 -21.27
CA ARG A 211 17.59 0.71 -22.31
C ARG A 211 18.81 1.53 -21.89
N GLY A 212 19.18 1.47 -20.61
CA GLY A 212 20.37 2.14 -20.10
C GLY A 212 20.12 3.49 -19.45
N ASP A 213 18.91 3.81 -19.03
CA ASP A 213 18.67 4.98 -18.19
C ASP A 213 19.32 4.80 -16.79
N ALA A 214 20.24 5.69 -16.41
CA ALA A 214 21.03 5.52 -15.19
C ALA A 214 20.20 5.70 -13.90
N GLU A 215 19.20 6.58 -13.92
CA GLU A 215 18.31 6.81 -12.78
C GLU A 215 17.38 5.61 -12.60
N ALA A 216 16.82 5.07 -13.68
CA ALA A 216 16.02 3.86 -13.65
C ALA A 216 16.85 2.65 -13.18
N GLN A 217 18.10 2.51 -13.62
CA GLN A 217 19.02 1.48 -13.11
C GLN A 217 19.25 1.61 -11.60
N PHE A 218 19.44 2.83 -11.09
CA PHE A 218 19.54 3.06 -9.65
C PHE A 218 18.25 2.69 -8.90
N LYS A 219 17.08 3.10 -9.41
CA LYS A 219 15.78 2.76 -8.83
C LYS A 219 15.53 1.25 -8.81
N MET A 220 15.89 0.53 -9.88
CA MET A 220 15.87 -0.95 -9.89
C MET A 220 16.78 -1.54 -8.82
N GLY A 221 17.99 -0.97 -8.65
CA GLY A 221 18.92 -1.34 -7.59
C GLY A 221 18.31 -1.22 -6.19
N ASN A 222 17.69 -0.07 -5.91
CA ASN A 222 17.02 0.19 -4.64
C ASN A 222 15.82 -0.72 -4.40
N PHE A 223 15.01 -0.96 -5.45
CA PHE A 223 13.85 -1.85 -5.37
C PHE A 223 14.26 -3.24 -4.90
N TYR A 224 15.30 -3.82 -5.52
CA TYR A 224 15.80 -5.15 -5.12
C TYR A 224 16.51 -5.15 -3.75
N SER A 225 17.07 -4.02 -3.32
CA SER A 225 17.69 -3.91 -1.99
C SER A 225 16.65 -3.82 -0.86
N ASN A 226 15.52 -3.12 -1.07
CA ASN A 226 14.69 -2.65 0.04
C ASN A 226 13.17 -2.83 -0.13
N GLU A 227 12.64 -2.82 -1.36
CA GLU A 227 11.20 -2.70 -1.63
C GLU A 227 10.55 -3.96 -2.23
N GLY A 228 11.36 -4.94 -2.64
CA GLY A 228 10.88 -6.24 -3.11
C GLY A 228 10.30 -7.11 -2.00
N ALA A 229 9.41 -8.06 -2.37
CA ALA A 229 8.83 -9.05 -1.44
C ALA A 229 9.90 -9.87 -0.68
N THR A 230 11.11 -9.96 -1.25
CA THR A 230 12.33 -10.45 -0.60
C THR A 230 13.52 -9.64 -1.14
N GLN A 231 14.45 -9.25 -0.26
CA GLN A 231 15.70 -8.59 -0.68
C GLN A 231 16.49 -9.49 -1.64
N ASN A 232 16.97 -8.93 -2.73
CA ASN A 232 17.82 -9.60 -3.71
C ASN A 232 19.06 -8.74 -3.98
N PHE A 233 20.04 -8.84 -3.06
CA PHE A 233 21.29 -8.09 -3.16
C PHE A 233 22.10 -8.36 -4.44
N PRO A 234 22.14 -9.58 -5.00
CA PRO A 234 22.78 -9.82 -6.29
C PRO A 234 22.19 -9.01 -7.45
N GLU A 235 20.86 -8.99 -7.61
CA GLU A 235 20.22 -8.16 -8.65
C GLU A 235 20.36 -6.67 -8.33
N ALA A 236 20.26 -6.28 -7.06
CA ALA A 236 20.51 -4.90 -6.64
C ALA A 236 21.91 -4.43 -7.07
N LYS A 237 22.95 -5.22 -6.76
CA LYS A 237 24.35 -4.94 -7.15
C LYS A 237 24.48 -4.82 -8.66
N LYS A 238 23.90 -5.74 -9.43
CA LYS A 238 23.94 -5.72 -10.90
C LYS A 238 23.39 -4.43 -11.49
N TRP A 239 22.27 -3.92 -10.98
CA TRP A 239 21.68 -2.66 -11.45
C TRP A 239 22.47 -1.44 -10.98
N LEU A 240 22.88 -1.41 -9.70
CA LEU A 240 23.67 -0.30 -9.14
C LEU A 240 25.03 -0.16 -9.84
N VAL A 241 25.69 -1.25 -10.21
CA VAL A 241 26.97 -1.22 -10.94
C VAL A 241 26.80 -0.56 -12.30
N GLN A 242 25.71 -0.86 -13.02
CA GLN A 242 25.44 -0.24 -14.32
C GLN A 242 25.15 1.27 -14.18
N ALA A 243 24.39 1.67 -13.15
CA ALA A 243 24.13 3.07 -12.87
C ALA A 243 25.41 3.82 -12.49
N ALA A 244 26.23 3.25 -11.59
CA ALA A 244 27.50 3.84 -11.16
C ALA A 244 28.49 3.99 -12.33
N ALA A 245 28.56 3.02 -13.24
CA ALA A 245 29.38 3.08 -14.45
C ALA A 245 29.01 4.24 -15.40
N LYS A 246 27.81 4.82 -15.24
CA LYS A 246 27.34 6.01 -15.98
C LYS A 246 27.49 7.31 -15.19
N GLY A 247 28.21 7.27 -14.07
CA GLY A 247 28.44 8.44 -13.21
C GLY A 247 27.27 8.74 -12.26
N TYR A 248 26.33 7.82 -12.05
CA TYR A 248 25.27 8.01 -11.04
C TYR A 248 25.86 7.79 -9.64
N GLY A 249 26.35 8.87 -9.03
CA GLY A 249 27.14 8.83 -7.80
C GLY A 249 26.47 8.20 -6.60
N GLU A 250 25.15 8.34 -6.48
CA GLU A 250 24.37 7.67 -5.45
C GLU A 250 24.51 6.15 -5.53
N ALA A 251 24.50 5.58 -6.74
CA ALA A 251 24.66 4.14 -6.93
C ALA A 251 26.04 3.66 -6.46
N GLY A 252 27.09 4.43 -6.75
CA GLY A 252 28.44 4.17 -6.23
C GLY A 252 28.49 4.23 -4.71
N PHE A 253 27.81 5.21 -4.09
CA PHE A 253 27.73 5.28 -2.63
C PHE A 253 27.01 4.06 -2.05
N TYR A 254 25.87 3.66 -2.60
CA TYR A 254 25.13 2.47 -2.17
C TYR A 254 25.99 1.19 -2.27
N LEU A 255 26.70 0.98 -3.39
CA LEU A 255 27.61 -0.15 -3.55
C LEU A 255 28.74 -0.12 -2.51
N GLY A 256 29.31 1.06 -2.24
CA GLY A 256 30.32 1.25 -1.22
C GLY A 256 29.81 0.88 0.18
N SER A 257 28.60 1.31 0.52
CA SER A 257 27.93 1.00 1.78
C SER A 257 27.59 -0.49 1.92
N MET A 258 27.15 -1.14 0.84
CA MET A 258 26.89 -2.58 0.84
C MET A 258 28.17 -3.37 1.16
N ALA A 259 29.28 -3.03 0.50
CA ALA A 259 30.57 -3.68 0.71
C ALA A 259 31.15 -3.39 2.12
N LEU A 260 30.99 -2.17 2.62
CA LEU A 260 31.42 -1.77 3.97
C LEU A 260 30.66 -2.52 5.08
N THR A 261 29.35 -2.67 4.92
CA THR A 261 28.48 -3.29 5.94
C THR A 261 28.44 -4.81 5.85
N GLY A 262 28.73 -5.38 4.66
CA GLY A 262 28.50 -6.79 4.37
C GLY A 262 27.04 -7.09 4.07
N ALA A 263 26.27 -6.10 3.56
CA ALA A 263 24.89 -6.32 3.17
C ALA A 263 24.84 -7.20 1.91
N GLY A 264 24.43 -8.47 2.07
CA GLY A 264 24.33 -9.44 0.98
C GLY A 264 25.64 -10.09 0.54
N GLN A 265 26.77 -9.79 1.19
CA GLN A 265 28.08 -10.41 0.95
C GLN A 265 28.97 -10.31 2.20
N GLU A 266 30.14 -10.95 2.18
CA GLU A 266 31.18 -10.66 3.17
C GLU A 266 31.67 -9.21 3.03
N LYS A 267 32.13 -8.63 4.15
CA LYS A 267 32.66 -7.26 4.16
C LYS A 267 33.88 -7.18 3.27
N ASP A 268 33.85 -6.23 2.34
CA ASP A 268 34.95 -5.95 1.43
C ASP A 268 35.26 -4.45 1.45
N TYR A 269 36.25 -4.08 2.24
CA TYR A 269 36.63 -2.67 2.40
C TYR A 269 37.39 -2.13 1.18
N ALA A 270 38.03 -2.99 0.38
CA ALA A 270 38.69 -2.58 -0.85
C ALA A 270 37.65 -2.24 -1.93
N GLU A 271 36.62 -3.08 -2.05
CA GLU A 271 35.45 -2.80 -2.89
C GLU A 271 34.70 -1.54 -2.40
N ALA A 272 34.52 -1.39 -1.07
CA ALA A 272 33.92 -0.19 -0.50
C ALA A 272 34.67 1.08 -0.90
N TYR A 273 36.01 1.06 -0.78
CA TYR A 273 36.88 2.16 -1.17
C TYR A 273 36.72 2.52 -2.65
N LYS A 274 36.77 1.50 -3.52
CA LYS A 274 36.60 1.67 -4.97
C LYS A 274 35.30 2.41 -5.29
N TRP A 275 34.18 1.97 -4.72
CA TRP A 275 32.87 2.53 -5.04
C TRP A 275 32.62 3.90 -4.41
N PHE A 276 33.10 4.16 -3.19
CA PHE A 276 33.08 5.51 -2.63
C PHE A 276 33.95 6.49 -3.42
N LEU A 277 35.09 6.04 -3.95
CA LEU A 277 35.92 6.84 -4.83
C LEU A 277 35.21 7.20 -6.13
N GLU A 278 34.56 6.22 -6.77
CA GLU A 278 33.78 6.47 -7.98
C GLU A 278 32.63 7.46 -7.72
N SER A 279 31.93 7.27 -6.60
CA SER A 279 30.88 8.17 -6.11
C SER A 279 31.39 9.60 -5.88
N ALA A 280 32.54 9.76 -5.22
CA ALA A 280 33.15 11.06 -4.97
C ALA A 280 33.57 11.77 -6.27
N ARG A 281 34.07 11.01 -7.25
CA ARG A 281 34.48 11.50 -8.59
C ARG A 281 33.31 11.98 -9.42
N SER A 282 32.14 11.36 -9.28
CA SER A 282 30.93 11.82 -9.97
C SER A 282 30.36 13.12 -9.38
N GLY A 283 30.94 13.65 -8.30
CA GLY A 283 30.46 14.84 -7.61
C GLY A 283 29.60 14.56 -6.38
N TYR A 284 29.23 13.29 -6.11
CA TYR A 284 28.35 12.97 -4.98
C TYR A 284 29.09 13.12 -3.64
N SER A 285 28.60 14.03 -2.80
CA SER A 285 29.29 14.48 -1.59
C SER A 285 29.42 13.37 -0.53
N ARG A 286 28.41 12.50 -0.42
CA ARG A 286 28.42 11.33 0.46
C ARG A 286 29.50 10.31 0.09
N GLY A 287 29.93 10.24 -1.17
CA GLY A 287 31.10 9.45 -1.57
C GLY A 287 32.38 9.92 -0.89
N CYS A 288 32.58 11.24 -0.81
CA CYS A 288 33.69 11.84 -0.04
C CYS A 288 33.58 11.49 1.45
N THR A 289 32.37 11.53 2.01
CA THR A 289 32.14 11.14 3.40
C THR A 289 32.48 9.68 3.66
N GLY A 290 32.06 8.77 2.77
CA GLY A 290 32.43 7.35 2.83
C GLY A 290 33.95 7.15 2.86
N LEU A 291 34.70 7.81 1.96
CA LEU A 291 36.16 7.77 1.94
C LEU A 291 36.78 8.31 3.23
N GLY A 292 36.26 9.44 3.73
CA GLY A 292 36.71 10.03 5.00
C GLY A 292 36.60 9.04 6.15
N VAL A 293 35.49 8.29 6.21
CA VAL A 293 35.29 7.26 7.23
C VAL A 293 36.23 6.07 7.05
N LEU A 294 36.47 5.61 5.81
CA LEU A 294 37.41 4.51 5.56
C LEU A 294 38.82 4.87 6.06
N HIS A 295 39.30 6.08 5.75
CA HIS A 295 40.60 6.56 6.21
C HIS A 295 40.66 6.74 7.73
N ALA A 296 39.60 7.27 8.34
CA ALA A 296 39.56 7.48 9.80
C ALA A 296 39.60 6.16 10.59
N ASN A 297 39.01 5.07 10.07
CA ASN A 297 38.99 3.76 10.73
C ASN A 297 40.08 2.79 10.25
N GLY A 298 40.78 3.11 9.16
CA GLY A 298 41.69 2.17 8.52
C GLY A 298 40.98 0.97 7.86
N PHE A 299 39.76 1.17 7.33
CA PHE A 299 39.03 0.13 6.63
C PHE A 299 39.51 0.02 5.18
N GLY A 300 40.23 -1.06 4.86
CA GLY A 300 40.78 -1.32 3.52
C GLY A 300 41.97 -0.43 3.15
N VAL A 301 42.34 0.51 4.03
CA VAL A 301 43.47 1.43 3.88
C VAL A 301 44.19 1.57 5.23
N LYS A 302 45.42 2.08 5.22
CA LYS A 302 46.08 2.48 6.47
C LYS A 302 45.29 3.62 7.12
N GLN A 303 45.06 3.53 8.43
CA GLN A 303 44.40 4.59 9.18
C GLN A 303 45.16 5.91 9.04
N ASP A 304 44.45 6.97 8.62
CA ASP A 304 45.00 8.31 8.42
C ASP A 304 43.92 9.37 8.62
N TYR A 305 44.00 10.10 9.73
CA TYR A 305 43.04 11.15 10.06
C TYR A 305 43.22 12.43 9.24
N ASN A 306 44.41 12.70 8.69
CA ASN A 306 44.64 13.87 7.84
C ASN A 306 44.04 13.64 6.44
N GLU A 307 44.20 12.44 5.91
CA GLU A 307 43.53 12.04 4.67
C GLU A 307 42.01 12.00 4.87
N ALA A 308 41.53 11.48 6.02
CA ALA A 308 40.13 11.54 6.39
C ALA A 308 39.59 12.98 6.41
N LYS A 309 40.30 13.91 7.07
CA LYS A 309 39.94 15.34 7.10
C LYS A 309 39.85 15.91 5.68
N THR A 310 40.79 15.56 4.80
CA THR A 310 40.82 16.03 3.41
C THR A 310 39.58 15.60 2.62
N TRP A 311 39.17 14.34 2.74
CA TRP A 311 37.95 13.87 2.08
C TRP A 311 36.68 14.47 2.68
N LEU A 312 36.61 14.57 4.01
CA LEU A 312 35.46 15.17 4.68
C LEU A 312 35.30 16.66 4.36
N LEU A 313 36.39 17.42 4.21
CA LEU A 313 36.35 18.81 3.74
C LEU A 313 35.70 18.91 2.35
N LYS A 314 36.12 18.06 1.40
CA LYS A 314 35.50 17.99 0.06
C LYS A 314 34.00 17.67 0.13
N GLY A 315 33.59 16.81 1.07
CA GLY A 315 32.18 16.50 1.31
C GLY A 315 31.41 17.71 1.86
N ALA A 316 31.94 18.37 2.88
CA ALA A 316 31.31 19.50 3.55
C ALA A 316 31.24 20.77 2.67
N GLU A 317 32.22 20.98 1.80
CA GLU A 317 32.22 22.01 0.74
C GLU A 317 31.06 21.81 -0.24
N ARG A 318 30.67 20.56 -0.48
CA ARG A 318 29.51 20.17 -1.29
C ARG A 318 28.22 20.02 -0.46
N ASN A 319 28.15 20.71 0.68
CA ASN A 319 26.99 20.75 1.58
C ASN A 319 26.56 19.39 2.17
N ASP A 320 27.48 18.44 2.33
CA ASP A 320 27.20 17.23 3.11
C ASP A 320 27.26 17.52 4.61
N SER A 321 26.10 17.44 5.26
CA SER A 321 25.97 17.71 6.69
C SER A 321 26.52 16.61 7.58
N GLU A 322 26.59 15.37 7.08
CA GLU A 322 27.30 14.29 7.78
C GLU A 322 28.81 14.53 7.75
N ALA A 323 29.36 14.99 6.61
CA ALA A 323 30.77 15.35 6.52
C ALA A 323 31.15 16.44 7.53
N ALA A 324 30.27 17.44 7.69
CA ALA A 324 30.43 18.49 8.69
C ALA A 324 30.42 17.91 10.13
N ILE A 325 29.51 16.99 10.46
CA ILE A 325 29.55 16.29 11.76
C ILE A 325 30.90 15.59 11.97
N GLN A 326 31.38 14.83 10.99
CA GLN A 326 32.63 14.09 11.11
C GLN A 326 33.84 15.02 11.29
N LEU A 327 33.87 16.17 10.61
CA LEU A 327 34.89 17.21 10.82
C LEU A 327 34.84 17.79 12.24
N GLY A 328 33.64 18.04 12.75
CA GLY A 328 33.45 18.52 14.12
C GLY A 328 33.99 17.52 15.15
N LEU A 329 33.76 16.22 14.92
CA LEU A 329 34.28 15.14 15.76
C LEU A 329 35.82 15.03 15.68
N LEU A 330 36.43 15.19 14.50
CA LEU A 330 37.89 15.23 14.36
C LEU A 330 38.50 16.37 15.17
N ALA A 331 37.92 17.58 15.08
CA ALA A 331 38.39 18.77 15.80
C ALA A 331 38.20 18.64 17.32
N GLN A 332 37.05 18.14 17.77
CA GLN A 332 36.75 17.97 19.20
C GLN A 332 37.71 16.98 19.87
N ASN A 333 38.20 15.98 19.14
CA ASN A 333 39.06 14.93 19.69
C ASN A 333 40.56 15.16 19.38
N GLY A 334 40.91 16.14 18.54
CA GLY A 334 42.30 16.40 18.17
C GLY A 334 42.95 15.28 17.34
N LEU A 335 42.16 14.64 16.46
CA LEU A 335 42.62 13.48 15.69
C LEU A 335 43.37 13.86 14.40
N ALA A 336 43.08 15.04 13.84
CA ALA A 336 43.69 15.60 12.64
C ALA A 336 44.18 17.04 12.86
N GLY A 337 44.83 17.25 14.01
CA GLY A 337 45.27 18.57 14.48
C GLY A 337 45.07 18.73 15.99
N PRO A 338 45.36 19.91 16.55
CA PRO A 338 45.11 20.19 17.96
C PRO A 338 43.61 20.12 18.28
N ARG A 339 43.30 19.71 19.50
CA ARG A 339 41.92 19.70 20.00
C ARG A 339 41.34 21.12 20.00
N SER A 340 40.20 21.31 19.34
CA SER A 340 39.56 22.63 19.20
C SER A 340 38.04 22.53 19.33
N SER A 341 37.51 23.00 20.47
CA SER A 341 36.07 23.13 20.68
C SER A 341 35.45 24.20 19.78
N GLU A 342 36.21 25.23 19.41
CA GLU A 342 35.76 26.30 18.53
C GLU A 342 35.55 25.80 17.09
N GLU A 343 36.52 25.07 16.54
CA GLU A 343 36.42 24.45 15.21
C GLU A 343 35.32 23.37 15.19
N ALA A 344 35.22 22.57 16.26
CA ALA A 344 34.15 21.59 16.42
C ALA A 344 32.76 22.24 16.39
N LYS A 345 32.57 23.33 17.15
CA LYS A 345 31.30 24.08 17.20
C LYS A 345 30.94 24.61 15.82
N LYS A 346 31.89 25.22 15.10
CA LYS A 346 31.67 25.76 13.75
C LYS A 346 31.12 24.69 12.80
N TRP A 347 31.69 23.49 12.81
CA TRP A 347 31.23 22.40 11.95
C TRP A 347 29.87 21.83 12.36
N PHE A 348 29.60 21.70 13.67
CA PHE A 348 28.28 21.27 14.13
C PHE A 348 27.18 22.31 13.86
N GLU A 349 27.48 23.61 13.96
CA GLU A 349 26.55 24.68 13.59
C GLU A 349 26.23 24.63 12.09
N ARG A 350 27.24 24.44 11.23
CA ARG A 350 27.04 24.24 9.79
C ARG A 350 26.15 23.03 9.50
N ALA A 351 26.37 21.90 10.18
CA ALA A 351 25.52 20.72 10.03
C ALA A 351 24.07 20.99 10.48
N ARG A 352 23.87 21.79 11.54
CA ARG A 352 22.56 22.20 12.03
C ARG A 352 21.83 23.09 11.03
N GLU A 353 22.52 24.06 10.44
CA GLU A 353 21.97 24.93 9.39
C GLU A 353 21.53 24.13 8.16
N GLN A 354 22.25 23.04 7.86
CA GLN A 354 21.89 22.07 6.81
C GLN A 354 20.82 21.05 7.25
N GLY A 355 20.24 21.20 8.45
CA GLY A 355 19.14 20.36 8.94
C GLY A 355 19.55 18.98 9.46
N HIS A 356 20.82 18.75 9.77
CA HIS A 356 21.28 17.44 10.24
C HIS A 356 20.62 17.06 11.59
N PRO A 357 20.03 15.85 11.71
CA PRO A 357 19.15 15.51 12.84
C PRO A 357 19.87 15.46 14.19
N LYS A 358 21.17 15.14 14.21
CA LYS A 358 21.97 15.04 15.44
C LYS A 358 22.80 16.28 15.75
N ALA A 359 22.78 17.32 14.92
CA ALA A 359 23.69 18.45 15.09
C ALA A 359 23.45 19.21 16.41
N ALA A 360 22.20 19.37 16.84
CA ALA A 360 21.87 19.99 18.13
C ALA A 360 22.42 19.18 19.31
N GLU A 361 22.32 17.85 19.26
CA GLU A 361 22.86 16.95 20.29
C GLU A 361 24.39 17.10 20.41
N TYR A 362 25.11 17.16 19.28
CA TYR A 362 26.56 17.36 19.29
C TYR A 362 26.96 18.73 19.85
N LEU A 363 26.20 19.79 19.56
CA LEU A 363 26.42 21.13 20.13
C LEU A 363 26.18 21.14 21.65
N ASP A 364 25.13 20.50 22.13
CA ASP A 364 24.82 20.39 23.55
C ASP A 364 25.90 19.60 24.30
N ASN A 365 26.35 18.48 23.72
CA ASN A 365 27.43 17.67 24.30
C ASN A 365 28.75 18.44 24.34
N LEU A 366 29.04 19.23 23.31
CA LEU A 366 30.21 20.10 23.27
C LEU A 366 30.16 21.19 24.36
N ALA A 367 28.99 21.81 24.57
CA ALA A 367 28.79 22.84 25.60
C ALA A 367 28.95 22.30 27.02
N LYS A 368 28.56 21.03 27.25
CA LYS A 368 28.70 20.35 28.55
C LYS A 368 30.13 19.89 28.86
N GLY A 369 31.09 20.10 27.94
CA GLY A 369 32.47 19.62 28.08
C GLY A 369 32.61 18.09 28.03
N THR A 370 31.50 17.36 27.81
CA THR A 370 31.50 15.92 27.57
C THR A 370 32.14 15.64 26.22
N ILE A 371 33.19 14.81 26.21
CA ILE A 371 33.71 14.25 24.96
C ILE A 371 32.56 13.48 24.33
N ALA A 372 32.21 13.77 23.07
CA ALA A 372 31.10 13.09 22.39
C ALA A 372 31.29 11.56 22.33
N THR A 373 32.50 11.09 22.57
CA THR A 373 32.89 9.69 22.71
C THR A 373 33.62 9.43 24.03
N PRO A 374 33.22 8.43 24.83
CA PRO A 374 33.93 8.07 26.06
C PRO A 374 35.40 7.75 25.76
N ALA A 375 36.31 8.20 26.64
CA ALA A 375 37.73 7.87 26.55
C ALA A 375 37.92 6.35 26.39
N GLY A 376 38.56 5.93 25.29
CA GLY A 376 38.80 4.52 24.96
C GLY A 376 37.90 3.92 23.87
N ARG A 377 36.95 4.67 23.29
CA ARG A 377 36.27 4.28 22.04
C ARG A 377 36.68 5.21 20.91
N ASP A 378 37.06 4.65 19.77
CA ASP A 378 37.30 5.40 18.53
C ASP A 378 36.04 6.22 18.20
N PRO A 379 36.11 7.55 17.99
CA PRO A 379 34.94 8.35 17.64
C PRO A 379 34.23 7.91 16.36
N PHE A 380 34.89 7.09 15.54
CA PHE A 380 34.31 6.45 14.36
C PHE A 380 33.86 5.00 14.55
N SER A 381 34.01 4.42 15.76
CA SER A 381 33.60 3.04 16.09
C SER A 381 32.08 2.81 16.04
N ARG A 382 31.27 3.86 16.22
CA ARG A 382 29.88 3.83 15.80
C ARG A 382 29.89 4.14 14.32
N SER A 383 29.64 3.14 13.47
CA SER A 383 29.45 3.34 12.04
C SER A 383 28.64 4.63 11.84
N PRO A 384 29.21 5.66 11.20
CA PRO A 384 28.45 6.83 10.80
C PRO A 384 27.21 6.37 10.04
N SER A 385 26.21 7.24 9.89
CA SER A 385 25.07 6.94 9.01
C SER A 385 25.53 6.96 7.55
N ILE A 386 26.37 6.00 7.16
CA ILE A 386 26.77 5.65 5.80
C ILE A 386 25.73 4.70 5.21
N THR A 387 24.73 4.30 6.02
CA THR A 387 23.48 3.79 5.50
C THR A 387 22.90 4.81 4.54
N PRO A 388 22.62 4.41 3.30
CA PRO A 388 21.96 5.28 2.35
C PRO A 388 20.70 5.88 2.95
N GLN A 389 20.59 7.20 2.92
CA GLN A 389 19.31 7.83 3.16
C GLN A 389 18.44 7.53 1.94
N VAL A 390 17.41 6.73 2.17
CA VAL A 390 16.29 6.59 1.23
C VAL A 390 15.82 8.01 0.92
N PRO A 391 15.56 8.40 -0.35
CA PRO A 391 14.85 9.64 -0.63
C PRO A 391 13.64 9.67 0.29
N GLU A 392 13.50 10.72 1.10
CA GLU A 392 12.47 10.79 2.14
C GLU A 392 11.14 10.30 1.54
N THR A 393 10.71 9.10 1.94
CA THR A 393 9.30 8.72 1.82
C THR A 393 8.52 9.91 2.37
N PRO A 394 7.47 10.38 1.66
CA PRO A 394 6.86 11.68 1.91
C PRO A 394 6.75 11.91 3.40
N LYS A 395 7.39 12.99 3.87
CA LYS A 395 7.48 13.36 5.29
C LYS A 395 6.20 12.97 5.99
N ALA A 396 6.35 12.28 7.14
CA ALA A 396 5.22 12.02 8.01
C ALA A 396 4.42 13.33 8.12
N PRO A 397 3.11 13.29 7.87
CA PRO A 397 2.31 14.50 7.70
C PRO A 397 2.55 15.44 8.89
N ASP A 398 2.79 16.72 8.61
CA ASP A 398 2.88 17.78 9.63
C ASP A 398 1.51 18.04 10.31
N THR A 399 0.56 17.12 10.13
CA THR A 399 -0.79 17.14 10.69
C THR A 399 -1.17 15.76 11.24
N LEU A 400 -2.13 15.71 12.16
CA LEU A 400 -2.71 14.46 12.63
C LEU A 400 -3.61 13.89 11.51
N LEU A 401 -3.28 12.70 11.02
CA LEU A 401 -4.07 12.00 10.01
C LEU A 401 -4.64 10.71 10.58
N LEU A 402 -5.95 10.53 10.39
CA LEU A 402 -6.61 9.26 10.61
C LEU A 402 -6.35 8.35 9.39
N LYS A 403 -5.62 7.26 9.62
CA LYS A 403 -5.17 6.31 8.58
C LYS A 403 -6.00 5.04 8.50
N GLY A 404 -6.79 4.74 9.52
CA GLY A 404 -7.57 3.52 9.59
C GLY A 404 -8.47 3.50 10.82
N ILE A 405 -9.61 2.85 10.69
CA ILE A 405 -10.45 2.44 11.81
C ILE A 405 -10.65 0.93 11.66
N SER A 406 -10.45 0.19 12.75
CA SER A 406 -10.60 -1.27 12.76
C SER A 406 -11.45 -1.72 13.96
N GLY A 407 -12.02 -2.93 13.86
CA GLY A 407 -12.90 -3.49 14.89
C GLY A 407 -14.37 -3.07 14.76
N SER A 408 -15.23 -3.60 15.65
CA SER A 408 -16.68 -3.35 15.66
C SER A 408 -17.19 -3.08 17.07
N GLY A 409 -18.28 -2.29 17.16
CA GLY A 409 -18.91 -1.92 18.43
C GLY A 409 -17.93 -1.20 19.39
N ALA A 410 -17.93 -1.61 20.66
CA ALA A 410 -17.08 -1.02 21.71
C ALA A 410 -15.58 -1.34 21.58
N ARG A 411 -15.17 -2.20 20.64
CA ARG A 411 -13.76 -2.60 20.43
C ARG A 411 -13.13 -1.91 19.22
N ARG A 412 -13.61 -0.72 18.86
CA ARG A 412 -13.04 0.06 17.76
C ARG A 412 -11.69 0.64 18.15
N LEU A 413 -10.78 0.60 17.18
CA LEU A 413 -9.45 1.15 17.29
C LEU A 413 -9.19 2.11 16.13
N ALA A 414 -8.69 3.30 16.44
CA ALA A 414 -8.32 4.33 15.49
C ALA A 414 -6.81 4.36 15.28
N LEU A 415 -6.35 4.36 14.04
CA LEU A 415 -4.95 4.51 13.69
C LEU A 415 -4.65 5.97 13.31
N ILE A 416 -4.06 6.73 14.23
CA ILE A 416 -3.71 8.14 14.02
C ILE A 416 -2.18 8.24 13.92
N ASN A 417 -1.64 8.73 12.79
CA ASN A 417 -0.20 8.85 12.53
C ASN A 417 0.63 7.60 12.95
N ASN A 418 0.13 6.40 12.62
CA ASN A 418 0.72 5.08 12.93
C ASN A 418 0.64 4.62 14.39
N GLN A 419 -0.14 5.30 15.23
CA GLN A 419 -0.41 4.87 16.58
C GLN A 419 -1.89 4.52 16.76
N THR A 420 -2.14 3.41 17.44
CA THR A 420 -3.49 2.89 17.65
C THR A 420 -4.07 3.46 18.94
N PHE A 421 -5.34 3.85 18.89
CA PHE A 421 -6.09 4.42 20.00
C PHE A 421 -7.40 3.67 20.21
N ALA A 422 -7.70 3.31 21.45
CA ALA A 422 -9.06 3.03 21.89
C ALA A 422 -9.80 4.33 22.28
N ALA A 423 -11.13 4.29 22.28
CA ALA A 423 -11.92 5.40 22.80
C ALA A 423 -11.59 5.66 24.29
N GLY A 424 -11.29 6.91 24.64
CA GLY A 424 -10.84 7.34 25.96
C GLY A 424 -9.32 7.33 26.16
N GLU A 425 -8.54 6.71 25.27
CA GLU A 425 -7.09 6.59 25.40
C GLU A 425 -6.37 7.91 25.09
N THR A 426 -5.29 8.18 25.83
CA THR A 426 -4.44 9.38 25.65
C THR A 426 -3.00 8.94 25.42
N ALA A 427 -2.37 9.44 24.36
CA ALA A 427 -0.97 9.15 24.06
C ALA A 427 -0.28 10.31 23.32
N SER A 428 1.04 10.31 23.35
CA SER A 428 1.88 11.27 22.63
C SER A 428 2.07 10.84 21.18
N VAL A 429 1.50 11.59 20.24
CA VAL A 429 1.55 11.34 18.80
C VAL A 429 2.58 12.25 18.14
N ARG A 430 3.42 11.68 17.26
CA ARG A 430 4.36 12.45 16.45
C ARG A 430 3.66 13.16 15.30
N VAL A 431 3.92 14.46 15.16
CA VAL A 431 3.42 15.34 14.09
C VAL A 431 4.60 16.15 13.56
N GLY A 432 5.10 15.83 12.37
CA GLY A 432 6.38 16.33 11.88
C GLY A 432 7.54 16.00 12.85
N SER A 433 8.31 17.02 13.24
CA SER A 433 9.40 16.92 14.24
C SER A 433 8.93 17.06 15.71
N ALA A 434 7.65 17.36 15.94
CA ALA A 434 7.09 17.59 17.26
C ALA A 434 6.27 16.39 17.78
N SER A 435 6.02 16.36 19.08
CA SER A 435 5.11 15.40 19.73
C SER A 435 3.97 16.17 20.37
N ARG A 436 2.72 15.76 20.10
CA ARG A 436 1.51 16.33 20.70
C ARG A 436 0.78 15.26 21.51
N LYS A 437 0.27 15.61 22.68
CA LYS A 437 -0.54 14.69 23.49
C LYS A 437 -1.98 14.73 22.98
N VAL A 438 -2.44 13.59 22.47
CA VAL A 438 -3.74 13.44 21.83
C VAL A 438 -4.58 12.47 22.65
N LYS A 439 -5.82 12.86 22.95
CA LYS A 439 -6.83 11.98 23.55
C LYS A 439 -7.88 11.65 22.50
N CYS A 440 -8.11 10.36 22.29
CA CYS A 440 -9.18 9.85 21.46
C CYS A 440 -10.48 9.90 22.25
N ILE A 441 -11.46 10.71 21.81
CA ILE A 441 -12.72 10.88 22.52
C ILE A 441 -13.75 9.88 22.01
N GLU A 442 -13.92 9.82 20.69
CA GLU A 442 -14.97 9.02 20.04
C GLU A 442 -14.47 8.47 18.70
N ILE A 443 -14.71 7.19 18.42
CA ILE A 443 -14.35 6.53 17.15
C ILE A 443 -15.64 6.18 16.39
N ARG A 444 -15.89 6.90 15.30
CA ARG A 444 -17.05 6.72 14.40
C ARG A 444 -16.69 5.83 13.22
N ASP A 445 -17.61 5.67 12.28
CA ASP A 445 -17.40 4.77 11.13
C ASP A 445 -16.33 5.28 10.16
N LYS A 446 -16.26 6.60 9.97
CA LYS A 446 -15.36 7.26 9.01
C LYS A 446 -14.60 8.46 9.60
N SER A 447 -14.70 8.66 10.91
CA SER A 447 -14.04 9.77 11.59
C SER A 447 -13.70 9.44 13.03
N VAL A 448 -12.78 10.21 13.61
CA VAL A 448 -12.39 10.12 15.01
C VAL A 448 -12.36 11.52 15.60
N VAL A 449 -13.06 11.70 16.71
CA VAL A 449 -13.04 12.95 17.47
C VAL A 449 -11.92 12.86 18.50
N ILE A 450 -11.05 13.86 18.49
CA ILE A 450 -9.89 13.96 19.37
C ILE A 450 -9.85 15.30 20.11
N SER A 451 -9.17 15.34 21.25
CA SER A 451 -8.66 16.58 21.84
C SER A 451 -7.14 16.56 21.87
N VAL A 452 -6.53 17.70 21.60
CA VAL A 452 -5.08 17.89 21.64
C VAL A 452 -4.75 18.78 22.84
N GLU A 453 -3.77 18.39 23.65
CA GLU A 453 -3.32 19.19 24.79
C GLU A 453 -2.83 20.57 24.31
N GLY A 454 -3.44 21.64 24.84
CA GLY A 454 -3.17 23.03 24.43
C GLY A 454 -4.24 23.63 23.50
N ASP A 455 -5.10 22.81 22.88
CA ASP A 455 -6.23 23.29 22.09
C ASP A 455 -7.50 23.36 22.94
N THR A 456 -8.27 24.42 22.80
CA THR A 456 -9.54 24.62 23.54
C THR A 456 -10.73 23.90 22.89
N ALA A 457 -10.60 23.46 21.63
CA ALA A 457 -11.64 22.80 20.86
C ALA A 457 -11.26 21.36 20.49
N THR A 458 -12.25 20.48 20.40
CA THR A 458 -12.07 19.13 19.85
C THR A 458 -11.94 19.18 18.33
N GLN A 459 -11.08 18.33 17.77
CA GLN A 459 -10.89 18.20 16.33
C GLN A 459 -11.51 16.89 15.85
N GLU A 460 -12.13 16.89 14.67
CA GLU A 460 -12.63 15.66 14.04
C GLU A 460 -11.75 15.32 12.82
N LEU A 461 -11.08 14.17 12.90
CA LEU A 461 -10.26 13.65 11.82
C LEU A 461 -11.10 12.70 10.96
N PHE A 462 -11.13 12.93 9.66
CA PHE A 462 -11.83 12.06 8.72
C PHE A 462 -10.87 11.06 8.08
N LEU A 463 -11.36 9.83 7.88
CA LEU A 463 -10.65 8.81 7.11
C LEU A 463 -10.52 9.36 5.68
N LYS A 464 -9.30 9.63 5.23
CA LYS A 464 -9.10 9.97 3.81
C LYS A 464 -9.42 8.73 2.96
N PRO A 465 -10.15 8.88 1.85
CA PRO A 465 -10.52 7.77 0.97
C PRO A 465 -9.29 7.03 0.41
#